data_AF-A0A249T551-F1
#
_entry.id   AF-A0A249T551-F1
#
_cell.length_a   1.000
_cell.length_b   1.000
_cell.length_c   1.000
_cell.angle_alpha   90.00
_cell.angle_beta   90.00
_cell.angle_gamma   90.00
#
_symmetry.space_group_name_H-M   'P 1'
#
loop_
_entity.id
_entity.type
_entity.pdbx_description
1 polymer ?
#
loop_
_entity_poly.entity_id
_entity_poly.type
_entity_poly.pdbx_seq_one_letter_code
_entity_poly.pdbx_strand_id
1 'polypeptide(L)'
;MRGWMILGLLVLICRVQAQQQTYCNPINIDYGFCPIPNFSEQGKHRATADPVITLFQGRYYLFSTNQWGYWWSSDMLHWQFVPRKFLKPWHKVYDELCAPATLVLGDTLLVIGSTYTKDFPLWMSKTPMQDRWQEAVDSFSAGAWDPAFFADDDGRVYLYHGSSNTYPLYGVEVDRGTLQPKGERQELIRLRDSLHGWERFGEYNDNTFLPPFIEGAWMNKHNGWYYLQYGAPGTEFSGYGDGVYVSRHPMGPFSYQAHNPFSYKPGGFARGAGHGATYADKYGNWWHVSTIVIGVKNNFERRIGIWPAGFDQDDIMYCNTAYGDYPHFLPAKQQAAAQSLFTGWMLLNYNKPVVVSSAYGGYLPNYAVDEDIKTYWSAVSGNKGEWIRSDLGAASDIYAIQVNYADMDATVMGKVPGLYHQYRILVSDDGQRWKVLVDKSRNKTDVPHDYIQLDKPVRGRYVKLENIHMPTGKFAISGLRVFGKGPGAVPDTVQHFTVLRGDSERRNAWLKWQVQDQSTGYVIYTGTAPDKLYTSIMVYGKNEYYFKAMERDQPYYFQIEPFNERGIGRRSAVVKVD
;
A
#
# COMPACT_ATOMS: atom_id res chain seq x y z
N MET A 1 17.59 -58.20 -44.68
CA MET A 1 18.18 -57.08 -43.91
C MET A 1 17.12 -56.52 -42.99
N ARG A 2 17.28 -56.70 -41.66
CA ARG A 2 16.32 -56.22 -40.66
C ARG A 2 16.62 -54.74 -40.36
N GLY A 3 15.70 -53.84 -40.69
CA GLY A 3 15.78 -52.43 -40.34
C GLY A 3 15.39 -52.23 -38.88
N TRP A 4 16.27 -51.60 -38.09
CA TRP A 4 15.97 -51.14 -36.75
C TRP A 4 15.48 -49.70 -36.81
N MET A 5 14.23 -49.47 -36.38
CA MET A 5 13.64 -48.15 -36.22
C MET A 5 13.99 -47.65 -34.81
N ILE A 6 14.82 -46.61 -34.71
CA ILE A 6 15.12 -45.95 -33.44
C ILE A 6 14.02 -44.92 -33.19
N LEU A 7 13.17 -45.19 -32.21
CA LEU A 7 12.16 -44.26 -31.70
C LEU A 7 12.85 -43.29 -30.73
N GLY A 8 13.04 -42.04 -31.13
CA GLY A 8 13.57 -40.98 -30.26
C GLY A 8 12.50 -40.51 -29.26
N LEU A 9 12.69 -40.81 -27.98
CA LEU A 9 11.83 -40.33 -26.90
C LEU A 9 12.13 -38.84 -26.64
N LEU A 10 11.26 -37.95 -27.12
CA LEU A 10 11.33 -36.52 -26.82
C LEU A 10 10.80 -36.29 -25.39
N VAL A 11 11.70 -36.18 -24.43
CA VAL A 11 11.36 -35.78 -23.06
C VAL A 11 11.12 -34.27 -23.06
N LEU A 12 9.84 -33.87 -23.12
CA LEU A 12 9.43 -32.50 -22.80
C LEU A 12 9.68 -32.25 -21.31
N ILE A 13 10.78 -31.56 -21.00
CA ILE A 13 11.02 -31.01 -19.67
C ILE A 13 10.11 -29.79 -19.51
N CYS A 14 8.89 -30.00 -19.02
CA CYS A 14 8.08 -28.93 -18.47
C CYS A 14 8.79 -28.39 -17.23
N ARG A 15 9.43 -27.22 -17.34
CA ARG A 15 9.88 -26.47 -16.17
C ARG A 15 8.63 -25.99 -15.44
N VAL A 16 8.25 -26.70 -14.38
CA VAL A 16 7.28 -26.20 -13.40
C VAL A 16 7.97 -25.03 -12.70
N GLN A 17 7.71 -23.79 -13.14
CA GLN A 17 8.05 -22.62 -12.33
C GLN A 17 7.25 -22.71 -11.04
N ALA A 18 7.92 -22.57 -9.90
CA ALA A 18 7.20 -22.47 -8.65
C ALA A 18 6.34 -21.20 -8.70
N GLN A 19 5.06 -21.31 -8.37
CA GLN A 19 4.18 -20.15 -8.32
C GLN A 19 4.68 -19.21 -7.22
N GLN A 20 4.89 -17.93 -7.54
CA GLN A 20 5.19 -16.91 -6.54
C GLN A 20 4.08 -16.86 -5.50
N GLN A 21 4.47 -16.89 -4.22
CA GLN A 21 3.56 -16.94 -3.07
C GLN A 21 3.64 -15.67 -2.22
N THR A 22 4.68 -14.87 -2.44
CA THR A 22 4.93 -13.65 -1.69
C THR A 22 4.67 -12.40 -2.50
N TYR A 23 4.44 -11.29 -1.81
CA TYR A 23 4.31 -9.96 -2.37
C TYR A 23 5.06 -8.95 -1.49
N CYS A 24 5.21 -7.73 -1.98
CA CYS A 24 5.80 -6.62 -1.25
C CYS A 24 5.08 -5.33 -1.65
N ASN A 25 4.81 -4.43 -0.70
CA ASN A 25 4.27 -3.11 -1.01
C ASN A 25 5.37 -2.14 -1.50
N PRO A 26 5.05 -1.14 -2.34
CA PRO A 26 3.77 -0.98 -3.06
C PRO A 26 3.52 -2.14 -4.04
N ILE A 27 2.24 -2.46 -4.29
CA ILE A 27 1.91 -3.58 -5.19
C ILE A 27 2.33 -3.26 -6.64
N ASN A 28 2.69 -4.30 -7.39
CA ASN A 28 3.11 -4.16 -8.79
C ASN A 28 1.91 -4.27 -9.75
N ILE A 29 1.38 -3.12 -10.17
CA ILE A 29 0.39 -3.00 -11.23
C ILE A 29 0.87 -2.00 -12.29
N ASP A 30 0.30 -2.04 -13.48
CA ASP A 30 0.61 -1.11 -14.58
C ASP A 30 -0.06 0.26 -14.34
N TYR A 31 0.36 0.99 -13.31
CA TYR A 31 -0.20 2.30 -12.94
C TYR A 31 -0.25 3.27 -14.14
N GLY A 32 -1.36 4.00 -14.23
CA GLY A 32 -1.49 5.15 -15.13
C GLY A 32 -0.65 6.34 -14.66
N PHE A 33 -0.29 7.20 -15.61
CA PHE A 33 0.31 8.51 -15.33
C PHE A 33 -0.76 9.51 -14.91
N CYS A 34 -0.39 10.50 -14.10
CA CYS A 34 -1.29 11.57 -13.70
C CYS A 34 -1.92 12.22 -14.96
N PRO A 35 -3.25 12.18 -15.13
CA PRO A 35 -3.90 12.75 -16.30
C PRO A 35 -4.14 14.25 -16.18
N ILE A 36 -3.87 14.83 -15.01
CA ILE A 36 -4.22 16.22 -14.67
C ILE A 36 -3.04 17.15 -15.02
N PRO A 37 -3.21 18.12 -15.94
CA PRO A 37 -2.11 18.95 -16.43
C PRO A 37 -1.33 19.71 -15.37
N ASN A 38 -2.01 20.44 -14.49
CA ASN A 38 -1.38 21.25 -13.44
C ASN A 38 -0.66 20.39 -12.38
N PHE A 39 -1.09 19.13 -12.18
CA PHE A 39 -0.39 18.22 -11.28
C PHE A 39 0.87 17.62 -11.91
N SER A 40 1.08 17.79 -13.22
CA SER A 40 2.21 17.21 -13.95
C SER A 40 3.28 18.23 -14.34
N GLU A 41 3.15 19.49 -13.93
CA GLU A 41 4.05 20.59 -14.32
C GLU A 41 5.49 20.42 -13.79
N GLN A 42 5.64 19.89 -12.58
CA GLN A 42 6.95 19.56 -11.99
C GLN A 42 7.49 18.19 -12.46
N GLY A 43 6.80 17.55 -13.39
CA GLY A 43 7.19 16.29 -14.01
C GLY A 43 6.03 15.31 -14.06
N LYS A 44 5.90 14.65 -15.20
CA LYS A 44 4.90 13.59 -15.39
C LYS A 44 5.32 12.37 -14.56
N HIS A 45 4.34 11.72 -13.97
CA HIS A 45 4.58 10.61 -13.04
C HIS A 45 3.38 9.68 -13.03
N ARG A 46 3.62 8.41 -12.69
CA ARG A 46 2.58 7.46 -12.33
C ARG A 46 1.94 7.92 -11.04
N ALA A 47 0.62 7.81 -10.95
CA ALA A 47 -0.13 8.12 -9.74
C ALA A 47 -1.46 7.37 -9.75
N THR A 48 -1.83 6.84 -8.58
CA THR A 48 -3.19 6.41 -8.27
C THR A 48 -3.36 6.43 -6.76
N ALA A 49 -4.61 6.41 -6.30
CA ALA A 49 -4.93 6.41 -4.89
C ALA A 49 -6.36 5.94 -4.67
N ASP A 50 -6.78 6.01 -3.41
CA ASP A 50 -8.15 5.81 -2.97
C ASP A 50 -8.69 4.43 -3.42
N PRO A 51 -7.91 3.34 -3.22
CA PRO A 51 -8.24 2.05 -3.81
C PRO A 51 -9.39 1.35 -3.08
N VAL A 52 -10.20 0.63 -3.84
CA VAL A 52 -11.17 -0.35 -3.32
C VAL A 52 -10.95 -1.70 -3.99
N ILE A 53 -10.83 -2.75 -3.18
CA ILE A 53 -10.82 -4.15 -3.64
C ILE A 53 -12.13 -4.82 -3.23
N THR A 54 -12.84 -5.35 -4.21
CA THR A 54 -14.07 -6.11 -3.99
C THR A 54 -13.92 -7.55 -4.48
N LEU A 55 -14.26 -8.50 -3.60
CA LEU A 55 -14.43 -9.90 -3.97
C LEU A 55 -15.81 -10.10 -4.58
N PHE A 56 -15.86 -10.44 -5.86
CA PHE A 56 -17.10 -10.67 -6.60
C PHE A 56 -16.96 -11.93 -7.46
N GLN A 57 -17.91 -12.86 -7.34
CA GLN A 57 -17.90 -14.14 -8.06
C GLN A 57 -16.54 -14.90 -7.98
N GLY A 58 -15.89 -14.88 -6.82
CA GLY A 58 -14.60 -15.56 -6.57
C GLY A 58 -13.37 -14.90 -7.20
N ARG A 59 -13.49 -13.64 -7.63
CA ARG A 59 -12.40 -12.82 -8.18
C ARG A 59 -12.30 -11.48 -7.46
N TYR A 60 -11.08 -10.96 -7.34
CA TYR A 60 -10.83 -9.63 -6.80
C TYR A 60 -10.90 -8.61 -7.92
N TYR A 61 -11.59 -7.49 -7.67
CA TYR A 61 -11.62 -6.33 -8.57
C TYR A 61 -11.06 -5.12 -7.83
N LEU A 62 -10.02 -4.51 -8.38
CA LEU A 62 -9.37 -3.31 -7.86
C LEU A 62 -9.77 -2.11 -8.72
N PHE A 63 -10.43 -1.15 -8.10
CA PHE A 63 -10.71 0.18 -8.66
C PHE A 63 -9.89 1.21 -7.90
N SER A 64 -9.40 2.23 -8.60
CA SER A 64 -8.65 3.33 -7.98
C SER A 64 -8.65 4.57 -8.87
N THR A 65 -8.32 5.71 -8.27
CA THR A 65 -8.39 7.03 -8.90
C THR A 65 -7.54 7.12 -10.17
N ASN A 66 -8.12 7.64 -11.25
CA ASN A 66 -7.45 8.11 -12.47
C ASN A 66 -6.75 7.06 -13.33
N GLN A 67 -7.23 5.81 -13.31
CA GLN A 67 -6.57 4.70 -14.01
C GLN A 67 -7.15 4.38 -15.40
N TRP A 68 -8.26 5.03 -15.78
CA TRP A 68 -8.98 4.78 -17.05
C TRP A 68 -9.26 3.30 -17.26
N GLY A 69 -9.67 2.63 -16.18
CA GLY A 69 -9.98 1.21 -16.14
C GLY A 69 -9.92 0.70 -14.71
N TYR A 70 -9.78 -0.61 -14.58
CA TYR A 70 -9.70 -1.33 -13.31
C TYR A 70 -8.94 -2.63 -13.52
N TRP A 71 -8.55 -3.28 -12.43
CA TRP A 71 -7.90 -4.57 -12.50
C TRP A 71 -8.77 -5.67 -11.93
N TRP A 72 -8.57 -6.89 -12.40
CA TRP A 72 -9.05 -8.07 -11.71
C TRP A 72 -7.92 -9.07 -11.45
N SER A 73 -8.07 -9.87 -10.40
CA SER A 73 -7.13 -10.91 -10.03
C SER A 73 -7.84 -12.13 -9.43
N SER A 74 -7.18 -13.30 -9.51
CA SER A 74 -7.63 -14.52 -8.83
C SER A 74 -6.87 -14.82 -7.52
N ASP A 75 -5.78 -14.09 -7.28
CA ASP A 75 -4.80 -14.38 -6.23
C ASP A 75 -4.22 -13.13 -5.56
N MET A 76 -4.69 -11.92 -5.91
CA MET A 76 -4.16 -10.61 -5.47
C MET A 76 -2.71 -10.32 -5.88
N LEU A 77 -2.11 -11.20 -6.70
CA LEU A 77 -0.74 -11.06 -7.16
C LEU A 77 -0.69 -10.69 -8.64
N HIS A 78 -1.37 -11.48 -9.46
CA HIS A 78 -1.42 -11.30 -10.90
C HIS A 78 -2.68 -10.52 -11.23
N TRP A 79 -2.49 -9.24 -11.55
CA TRP A 79 -3.55 -8.32 -11.91
C TRP A 79 -3.66 -8.18 -13.42
N GLN A 80 -4.89 -8.27 -13.93
CA GLN A 80 -5.21 -8.05 -15.33
C GLN A 80 -6.01 -6.76 -15.48
N PHE A 81 -5.46 -5.82 -16.24
CA PHE A 81 -6.09 -4.53 -16.47
C PHE A 81 -7.20 -4.63 -17.53
N VAL A 82 -8.34 -3.99 -17.26
CA VAL A 82 -9.46 -3.82 -18.19
C VAL A 82 -9.63 -2.32 -18.46
N PRO A 83 -9.34 -1.83 -19.68
CA PRO A 83 -9.46 -0.42 -20.00
C PRO A 83 -10.93 0.01 -20.06
N ARG A 84 -11.27 1.10 -19.38
CA ARG A 84 -12.63 1.65 -19.37
C ARG A 84 -12.66 3.10 -18.89
N LYS A 85 -13.49 3.93 -19.52
CA LYS A 85 -13.95 5.19 -18.93
C LYS A 85 -15.37 5.06 -18.39
N PHE A 86 -15.58 5.52 -17.17
CA PHE A 86 -16.85 5.64 -16.46
C PHE A 86 -17.44 7.05 -16.57
N LEU A 87 -16.62 8.08 -16.81
CA LEU A 87 -17.10 9.43 -17.09
C LEU A 87 -17.83 9.49 -18.44
N LYS A 88 -19.04 10.06 -18.41
CA LYS A 88 -19.80 10.45 -19.60
C LYS A 88 -19.16 11.65 -20.34
N PRO A 89 -19.42 11.83 -21.65
CA PRO A 89 -18.82 12.91 -22.46
C PRO A 89 -19.10 14.35 -21.98
N TRP A 90 -20.16 14.57 -21.21
CA TRP A 90 -20.50 15.88 -20.66
C TRP A 90 -19.79 16.20 -19.34
N HIS A 91 -19.23 15.20 -18.63
CA HIS A 91 -18.39 15.49 -17.46
C HIS A 91 -17.08 16.12 -17.93
N LYS A 92 -16.92 17.41 -17.64
CA LYS A 92 -15.73 18.20 -18.01
C LYS A 92 -14.72 18.24 -16.87
N VAL A 93 -14.38 17.07 -16.33
CA VAL A 93 -13.38 16.89 -15.27
C VAL A 93 -12.29 15.93 -15.75
N TYR A 94 -11.11 16.03 -15.15
CA TYR A 94 -10.00 15.11 -15.44
C TYR A 94 -10.06 13.82 -14.61
N ASP A 95 -10.77 13.88 -13.47
CA ASP A 95 -10.85 12.85 -12.45
C ASP A 95 -11.72 11.66 -12.87
N GLU A 96 -11.09 10.74 -13.59
CA GLU A 96 -11.71 9.49 -14.03
C GLU A 96 -11.81 8.52 -12.85
N LEU A 97 -13.03 8.26 -12.40
CA LEU A 97 -13.33 7.35 -11.30
C LEU A 97 -12.49 7.65 -10.04
N CYS A 98 -12.48 8.92 -9.61
CA CYS A 98 -11.83 9.34 -8.36
C CYS A 98 -12.54 8.75 -7.13
N ALA A 99 -11.77 8.25 -6.16
CA ALA A 99 -12.24 7.58 -4.94
C ALA A 99 -13.46 6.67 -5.20
N PRO A 100 -13.28 5.56 -5.96
CA PRO A 100 -14.38 4.71 -6.35
C PRO A 100 -15.08 4.06 -5.16
N ALA A 101 -16.41 3.99 -5.21
CA ALA A 101 -17.19 3.08 -4.38
C ALA A 101 -17.63 1.86 -5.19
N THR A 102 -17.74 0.72 -4.52
CA THR A 102 -18.34 -0.49 -5.09
C THR A 102 -19.47 -1.02 -4.22
N LEU A 103 -20.44 -1.69 -4.85
CA LEU A 103 -21.51 -2.39 -4.15
C LEU A 103 -21.79 -3.73 -4.86
N VAL A 104 -21.89 -4.81 -4.10
CA VAL A 104 -22.33 -6.10 -4.64
C VAL A 104 -23.78 -6.35 -4.23
N LEU A 105 -24.65 -6.54 -5.21
CA LEU A 105 -26.05 -6.93 -5.02
C LEU A 105 -26.30 -8.24 -5.77
N GLY A 106 -26.25 -9.36 -5.05
CA GLY A 106 -26.44 -10.70 -5.64
C GLY A 106 -25.37 -11.00 -6.70
N ASP A 107 -25.80 -11.13 -7.95
CA ASP A 107 -24.94 -11.44 -9.10
C ASP A 107 -24.42 -10.21 -9.85
N THR A 108 -24.54 -9.03 -9.25
CA THR A 108 -24.24 -7.73 -9.89
C THR A 108 -23.26 -6.91 -9.05
N LEU A 109 -22.19 -6.43 -9.68
CA LEU A 109 -21.24 -5.48 -9.13
C LEU A 109 -21.58 -4.08 -9.65
N LEU A 110 -21.73 -3.11 -8.75
CA LEU A 110 -21.91 -1.70 -9.06
C LEU A 110 -20.67 -0.90 -8.72
N VAL A 111 -20.43 0.19 -9.47
CA VAL A 111 -19.31 1.11 -9.25
C VAL A 111 -19.71 2.55 -9.57
N ILE A 112 -19.22 3.48 -8.77
CA ILE A 112 -19.36 4.93 -8.96
C ILE A 112 -18.06 5.62 -8.56
N GLY A 113 -17.79 6.79 -9.13
CA GLY A 113 -16.72 7.69 -8.69
C GLY A 113 -17.26 8.89 -7.91
N SER A 114 -16.37 9.68 -7.36
CA SER A 114 -16.67 10.88 -6.59
C SER A 114 -17.20 12.02 -7.43
N THR A 115 -18.23 12.69 -6.92
CA THR A 115 -18.71 13.96 -7.48
C THR A 115 -19.52 14.76 -6.47
N TYR A 116 -19.54 16.09 -6.62
CA TYR A 116 -20.52 16.95 -5.94
C TYR A 116 -21.79 17.19 -6.77
N THR A 117 -21.78 16.80 -8.04
CA THR A 117 -22.92 16.94 -8.96
C THR A 117 -23.91 15.79 -8.80
N LYS A 118 -25.16 16.00 -9.24
CA LYS A 118 -26.26 15.03 -9.11
C LYS A 118 -26.55 14.26 -10.41
N ASP A 119 -25.62 14.26 -11.34
CA ASP A 119 -25.76 13.78 -12.72
C ASP A 119 -24.73 12.70 -13.09
N PHE A 120 -24.18 12.02 -12.08
CA PHE A 120 -23.14 11.01 -12.28
C PHE A 120 -23.70 9.60 -12.37
N PRO A 121 -23.26 8.78 -13.34
CA PRO A 121 -23.80 7.44 -13.54
C PRO A 121 -23.31 6.46 -12.48
N LEU A 122 -24.25 5.68 -11.95
CA LEU A 122 -23.96 4.44 -11.23
C LEU A 122 -23.92 3.30 -12.25
N TRP A 123 -22.77 2.68 -12.41
CA TRP A 123 -22.58 1.60 -13.38
C TRP A 123 -22.79 0.24 -12.72
N MET A 124 -23.26 -0.74 -13.48
CA MET A 124 -23.37 -2.13 -13.04
C MET A 124 -22.85 -3.12 -14.07
N SER A 125 -22.33 -4.25 -13.59
CA SER A 125 -21.90 -5.36 -14.41
C SER A 125 -22.12 -6.70 -13.71
N LYS A 126 -22.54 -7.70 -14.49
CA LYS A 126 -22.53 -9.12 -14.10
C LYS A 126 -21.28 -9.85 -14.57
N THR A 127 -20.55 -9.27 -15.53
CA THR A 127 -19.37 -9.88 -16.17
C THR A 127 -18.24 -8.85 -16.35
N PRO A 128 -17.77 -8.22 -15.25
CA PRO A 128 -16.80 -7.12 -15.32
C PRO A 128 -15.46 -7.51 -15.92
N MET A 129 -15.07 -8.79 -15.97
CA MET A 129 -13.85 -9.22 -16.68
C MET A 129 -13.83 -8.88 -18.18
N GLN A 130 -14.99 -8.67 -18.79
CA GLN A 130 -15.15 -8.44 -20.23
C GLN A 130 -15.53 -6.99 -20.57
N ASP A 131 -15.40 -6.05 -19.62
CA ASP A 131 -15.86 -4.67 -19.77
C ASP A 131 -17.35 -4.52 -20.12
N ARG A 132 -18.19 -5.47 -19.71
CA ARG A 132 -19.64 -5.43 -19.95
C ARG A 132 -20.35 -4.66 -18.84
N TRP A 133 -20.30 -3.34 -18.92
CA TRP A 133 -21.00 -2.46 -17.99
C TRP A 133 -22.16 -1.74 -18.67
N GLN A 134 -23.22 -1.54 -17.90
CA GLN A 134 -24.39 -0.74 -18.27
C GLN A 134 -24.73 0.20 -17.13
N GLU A 135 -25.50 1.24 -17.41
CA GLU A 135 -26.01 2.12 -16.36
C GLU A 135 -27.05 1.37 -15.52
N ALA A 136 -26.83 1.38 -14.20
CA ALA A 136 -27.88 1.08 -13.22
C ALA A 136 -28.79 2.30 -13.05
N VAL A 137 -28.17 3.48 -12.97
CA VAL A 137 -28.83 4.79 -12.94
C VAL A 137 -27.95 5.75 -13.73
N ASP A 138 -28.53 6.51 -14.65
CA ASP A 138 -27.78 7.53 -15.42
C ASP A 138 -27.34 8.72 -14.55
N SER A 139 -28.21 9.16 -13.63
CA SER A 139 -27.98 10.31 -12.74
C SER A 139 -28.24 9.93 -11.28
N PHE A 140 -27.19 9.58 -10.54
CA PHE A 140 -27.26 9.33 -9.10
C PHE A 140 -27.36 10.66 -8.33
N SER A 141 -28.47 10.86 -7.63
CA SER A 141 -28.86 12.19 -7.14
C SER A 141 -28.22 12.63 -5.82
N ALA A 142 -27.35 11.80 -5.23
CA ALA A 142 -26.72 12.10 -3.94
C ALA A 142 -25.74 13.28 -4.02
N GLY A 143 -24.92 13.36 -5.07
CA GLY A 143 -23.72 14.20 -5.06
C GLY A 143 -22.78 13.78 -3.93
N ALA A 144 -22.14 12.63 -4.10
CA ALA A 144 -21.30 12.00 -3.10
C ALA A 144 -19.83 12.09 -3.49
N TRP A 145 -19.08 12.92 -2.76
CA TRP A 145 -17.63 12.92 -2.78
C TRP A 145 -17.09 11.85 -1.81
N ASP A 146 -16.15 11.04 -2.24
CA ASP A 146 -15.65 9.83 -1.58
C ASP A 146 -16.78 8.89 -1.12
N PRO A 147 -17.60 8.39 -2.06
CA PRO A 147 -18.70 7.51 -1.73
C PRO A 147 -18.20 6.16 -1.20
N ALA A 148 -18.99 5.55 -0.31
CA ALA A 148 -18.92 4.13 0.02
C ALA A 148 -20.33 3.56 0.22
N PHE A 149 -20.56 2.39 -0.36
CA PHE A 149 -21.82 1.68 -0.20
C PHE A 149 -21.69 0.51 0.75
N PHE A 150 -22.78 0.20 1.45
CA PHE A 150 -22.90 -0.97 2.30
C PHE A 150 -24.27 -1.60 2.10
N ALA A 151 -24.31 -2.89 1.78
CA ALA A 151 -25.52 -3.69 1.82
C ALA A 151 -25.54 -4.49 3.12
N ASP A 152 -26.59 -4.31 3.91
CA ASP A 152 -26.76 -5.01 5.19
C ASP A 152 -27.50 -6.34 5.03
N ASP A 153 -27.44 -7.18 6.05
CA ASP A 153 -28.04 -8.52 6.09
C ASP A 153 -29.58 -8.47 6.05
N ASP A 154 -30.19 -7.36 6.47
CA ASP A 154 -31.64 -7.11 6.36
C ASP A 154 -32.06 -6.69 4.93
N GLY A 155 -31.08 -6.61 4.03
CA GLY A 155 -31.25 -6.19 2.66
C GLY A 155 -31.18 -4.69 2.46
N ARG A 156 -31.13 -3.82 3.47
CA ARG A 156 -31.06 -2.36 3.23
C ARG A 156 -29.69 -1.97 2.67
N VAL A 157 -29.65 -0.85 1.95
CA VAL A 157 -28.43 -0.30 1.37
C VAL A 157 -28.20 1.10 1.93
N TYR A 158 -26.95 1.40 2.26
CA TYR A 158 -26.53 2.68 2.81
C TYR A 158 -25.40 3.26 1.96
N LEU A 159 -25.39 4.57 1.85
CA LEU A 159 -24.30 5.36 1.28
C LEU A 159 -23.68 6.19 2.40
N TYR A 160 -22.35 6.17 2.46
CA TYR A 160 -21.52 7.03 3.31
C TYR A 160 -20.65 7.89 2.41
N HIS A 161 -20.46 9.17 2.74
CA HIS A 161 -19.66 10.06 1.88
C HIS A 161 -19.24 11.36 2.58
N GLY A 162 -18.25 12.03 2.01
CA GLY A 162 -17.73 13.34 2.40
C GLY A 162 -16.20 13.39 2.32
N SER A 163 -15.65 14.54 1.92
CA SER A 163 -14.25 14.91 2.14
C SER A 163 -14.22 16.38 2.52
N SER A 164 -13.75 16.69 3.72
CA SER A 164 -13.71 18.07 4.19
C SER A 164 -12.85 18.25 5.43
N ASN A 165 -12.32 19.46 5.60
CA ASN A 165 -11.76 19.92 6.86
C ASN A 165 -12.75 20.76 7.69
N THR A 166 -14.02 20.84 7.26
CA THR A 166 -15.08 21.65 7.88
C THR A 166 -16.35 20.84 8.12
N TYR A 167 -16.77 20.04 7.14
CA TYR A 167 -18.00 19.24 7.17
C TYR A 167 -17.73 17.81 7.69
N PRO A 168 -18.74 17.13 8.27
CA PRO A 168 -18.60 15.76 8.73
C PRO A 168 -18.63 14.78 7.56
N LEU A 169 -18.43 13.50 7.87
CA LEU A 169 -18.97 12.44 7.02
C LEU A 169 -20.48 12.33 7.20
N TYR A 170 -21.15 12.05 6.10
CA TYR A 170 -22.59 11.90 6.02
C TYR A 170 -22.96 10.45 5.71
N GLY A 171 -24.19 10.06 6.07
CA GLY A 171 -24.79 8.83 5.58
C GLY A 171 -26.25 9.00 5.18
N VAL A 172 -26.73 8.13 4.31
CA VAL A 172 -28.13 8.10 3.86
C VAL A 172 -28.50 6.68 3.44
N GLU A 173 -29.74 6.26 3.69
CA GLU A 173 -30.25 5.02 3.11
C GLU A 173 -30.44 5.19 1.60
N VAL A 174 -30.24 4.13 0.83
CA VAL A 174 -30.48 4.09 -0.61
C VAL A 174 -31.64 3.14 -0.87
N ASP A 175 -32.65 3.62 -1.59
CA ASP A 175 -33.75 2.78 -2.04
C ASP A 175 -33.24 1.75 -3.05
N ARG A 176 -33.39 0.46 -2.75
CA ARG A 176 -32.84 -0.62 -3.59
C ARG A 176 -33.48 -0.71 -4.98
N GLY A 177 -34.73 -0.30 -5.13
CA GLY A 177 -35.45 -0.43 -6.39
C GLY A 177 -35.03 0.63 -7.39
N THR A 178 -34.85 1.85 -6.91
CA THR A 178 -34.48 3.01 -7.71
C THR A 178 -32.98 3.31 -7.72
N LEU A 179 -32.24 2.78 -6.74
CA LEU A 179 -30.84 3.10 -6.44
C LEU A 179 -30.62 4.61 -6.26
N GLN A 180 -31.57 5.27 -5.58
CA GLN A 180 -31.50 6.68 -5.23
C GLN A 180 -31.49 6.87 -3.71
N PRO A 181 -30.91 7.96 -3.18
CA PRO A 181 -31.01 8.31 -1.77
C PRO A 181 -32.47 8.37 -1.30
N LYS A 182 -32.73 7.80 -0.13
CA LYS A 182 -34.04 7.71 0.49
C LYS A 182 -34.06 8.60 1.74
N GLY A 183 -34.57 9.81 1.56
CA GLY A 183 -34.65 10.83 2.62
C GLY A 183 -33.44 11.76 2.66
N GLU A 184 -33.32 12.51 3.74
CA GLU A 184 -32.20 13.43 3.96
C GLU A 184 -30.96 12.71 4.49
N ARG A 185 -29.77 13.24 4.15
CA ARG A 185 -28.51 12.74 4.70
C ARG A 185 -28.37 13.13 6.18
N GLN A 186 -27.80 12.23 6.97
CA GLN A 186 -27.50 12.41 8.38
C GLN A 186 -26.00 12.72 8.57
N GLU A 187 -25.66 13.66 9.46
CA GLU A 187 -24.27 13.83 9.92
C GLU A 187 -23.88 12.64 10.81
N LEU A 188 -22.72 12.02 10.55
CA LEU A 188 -22.28 10.83 11.28
C LEU A 188 -21.11 11.13 12.22
N ILE A 189 -19.96 11.53 11.66
CA ILE A 189 -18.71 11.70 12.42
C ILE A 189 -17.90 12.90 11.94
N ARG A 190 -17.07 13.45 12.84
CA ARG A 190 -16.13 14.55 12.62
C ARG A 190 -14.80 14.21 13.29
N LEU A 191 -13.71 14.78 12.80
CA LEU A 191 -12.44 14.76 13.52
C LEU A 191 -12.56 15.54 14.83
N ARG A 192 -11.78 15.08 15.81
CA ARG A 192 -11.55 15.75 17.08
C ARG A 192 -10.05 15.74 17.32
N ASP A 193 -9.32 16.38 16.43
CA ASP A 193 -7.86 16.51 16.47
C ASP A 193 -7.34 17.01 17.83
N SER A 194 -8.08 17.87 18.54
CA SER A 194 -7.82 18.27 19.93
C SER A 194 -7.71 17.11 20.96
N LEU A 195 -8.28 15.95 20.65
CA LEU A 195 -8.25 14.72 21.43
C LEU A 195 -7.36 13.66 20.75
N HIS A 196 -7.54 13.47 19.45
CA HIS A 196 -6.92 12.41 18.65
C HIS A 196 -5.64 12.94 17.98
N GLY A 197 -4.46 12.60 18.51
CA GLY A 197 -3.19 13.14 18.02
C GLY A 197 -2.89 12.87 16.56
N TRP A 198 -3.32 11.71 16.05
CA TRP A 198 -3.08 11.29 14.66
C TRP A 198 -3.96 12.02 13.65
N GLU A 199 -5.07 12.61 14.10
CA GLU A 199 -5.97 13.40 13.26
C GLU A 199 -5.45 14.83 13.02
N ARG A 200 -4.24 15.18 13.47
CA ARG A 200 -3.65 16.50 13.21
C ARG A 200 -2.96 16.56 11.86
N PHE A 201 -3.20 17.62 11.09
CA PHE A 201 -2.66 17.82 9.74
C PHE A 201 -1.13 18.01 9.73
N GLY A 202 -0.50 17.61 8.62
CA GLY A 202 0.93 17.82 8.34
C GLY A 202 1.79 16.57 8.49
N GLU A 203 2.99 16.59 7.90
CA GLU A 203 3.96 15.47 7.94
C GLU A 203 4.31 15.01 9.36
N TYR A 204 4.25 15.94 10.31
CA TYR A 204 4.55 15.68 11.72
C TYR A 204 3.32 15.77 12.61
N ASN A 205 2.10 15.64 12.09
CA ASN A 205 0.84 15.71 12.82
C ASN A 205 0.79 16.87 13.84
N ASP A 206 0.94 18.10 13.37
CA ASP A 206 1.14 19.27 14.24
C ASP A 206 0.25 20.49 13.94
N ASN A 207 -0.65 20.41 12.95
CA ASN A 207 -1.61 21.47 12.61
C ASN A 207 -0.95 22.82 12.31
N THR A 208 0.23 22.82 11.68
CA THR A 208 1.00 24.05 11.43
C THR A 208 0.51 24.86 10.23
N PHE A 209 -0.34 24.30 9.37
CA PHE A 209 -0.74 24.92 8.10
C PHE A 209 -2.25 24.97 7.85
N LEU A 210 -2.95 23.84 7.93
CA LEU A 210 -4.39 23.73 7.70
C LEU A 210 -5.07 22.89 8.79
N PRO A 211 -6.38 23.07 9.02
CA PRO A 211 -7.19 22.09 9.73
C PRO A 211 -7.19 20.73 8.99
N PRO A 212 -7.29 19.62 9.72
CA PRO A 212 -7.23 18.28 9.14
C PRO A 212 -8.48 17.92 8.34
N PHE A 213 -8.32 17.06 7.34
CA PHE A 213 -9.38 16.54 6.49
C PHE A 213 -9.86 15.17 6.99
N ILE A 214 -11.18 14.99 7.03
CA ILE A 214 -11.83 13.69 7.10
C ILE A 214 -12.39 13.33 5.74
N GLU A 215 -12.13 12.11 5.28
CA GLU A 215 -12.58 11.65 3.98
C GLU A 215 -12.64 10.12 3.88
N GLY A 216 -12.81 9.55 2.67
CA GLY A 216 -12.62 8.12 2.41
C GLY A 216 -13.44 7.20 3.30
N ALA A 217 -14.76 7.43 3.39
CA ALA A 217 -15.63 6.60 4.22
C ALA A 217 -15.61 5.14 3.75
N TRP A 218 -15.68 4.18 4.68
CA TRP A 218 -15.91 2.76 4.35
C TRP A 218 -16.66 2.06 5.49
N MET A 219 -17.45 1.03 5.19
CA MET A 219 -18.27 0.35 6.19
C MET A 219 -18.08 -1.17 6.13
N ASN A 220 -17.74 -1.75 7.28
CA ASN A 220 -17.77 -3.20 7.48
C ASN A 220 -18.73 -3.56 8.60
N LYS A 221 -19.27 -4.79 8.55
CA LYS A 221 -20.03 -5.39 9.64
C LYS A 221 -19.33 -6.64 10.12
N HIS A 222 -19.13 -6.77 11.44
CA HIS A 222 -18.52 -7.93 12.07
C HIS A 222 -19.15 -8.15 13.46
N ASN A 223 -19.54 -9.37 13.81
CA ASN A 223 -20.15 -9.72 15.11
C ASN A 223 -21.30 -8.78 15.57
N GLY A 224 -22.12 -8.32 14.62
CA GLY A 224 -23.22 -7.39 14.89
C GLY A 224 -22.78 -5.96 15.24
N TRP A 225 -21.53 -5.60 14.99
CA TRP A 225 -21.01 -4.24 15.02
C TRP A 225 -20.81 -3.71 13.61
N TYR A 226 -21.04 -2.41 13.45
CA TYR A 226 -20.80 -1.64 12.24
C TYR A 226 -19.58 -0.76 12.47
N TYR A 227 -18.61 -0.85 11.56
CA TYR A 227 -17.30 -0.21 11.62
C TYR A 227 -17.21 0.85 10.51
N LEU A 228 -17.58 2.09 10.85
CA LEU A 228 -17.46 3.24 9.96
C LEU A 228 -16.00 3.73 9.96
N GLN A 229 -15.28 3.36 8.92
CA GLN A 229 -13.91 3.78 8.65
C GLN A 229 -13.87 5.15 7.97
N TYR A 230 -12.77 5.86 8.15
CA TYR A 230 -12.50 7.16 7.53
C TYR A 230 -10.99 7.41 7.42
N GLY A 231 -10.58 8.11 6.37
CA GLY A 231 -9.22 8.61 6.18
C GLY A 231 -8.99 9.97 6.84
N ALA A 232 -7.81 10.14 7.44
CA ALA A 232 -7.32 11.40 8.00
C ALA A 232 -5.76 11.37 8.12
N PRO A 233 -5.08 12.50 8.31
CA PRO A 233 -5.60 13.88 8.29
C PRO A 233 -5.32 14.63 6.98
N GLY A 234 -4.51 14.10 6.07
CA GLY A 234 -4.21 14.69 4.76
C GLY A 234 -3.43 13.72 3.88
N THR A 235 -3.92 13.50 2.65
CA THR A 235 -3.42 12.46 1.74
C THR A 235 -1.98 12.67 1.25
N GLU A 236 -1.37 13.82 1.55
CA GLU A 236 -0.02 14.19 1.12
C GLU A 236 1.09 13.75 2.08
N PHE A 237 0.73 13.26 3.29
CA PHE A 237 1.66 13.09 4.40
C PHE A 237 1.86 11.64 4.82
N SER A 238 3.04 11.33 5.36
CA SER A 238 3.39 9.98 5.83
C SER A 238 2.44 9.47 6.93
N GLY A 239 1.85 10.38 7.70
CA GLY A 239 0.87 10.09 8.75
C GLY A 239 -0.55 9.82 8.25
N TYR A 240 -0.81 9.81 6.95
CA TYR A 240 -2.13 9.50 6.43
C TYR A 240 -2.52 8.05 6.73
N GLY A 241 -3.65 7.86 7.42
CA GLY A 241 -4.13 6.58 7.92
C GLY A 241 -5.64 6.53 8.02
N ASP A 242 -6.18 5.36 8.36
CA ASP A 242 -7.61 5.18 8.56
C ASP A 242 -7.93 4.92 10.04
N GLY A 243 -8.95 5.64 10.51
CA GLY A 243 -9.58 5.45 11.81
C GLY A 243 -10.93 4.76 11.68
N VAL A 244 -11.51 4.38 12.80
CA VAL A 244 -12.84 3.74 12.82
C VAL A 244 -13.67 4.17 14.02
N TYR A 245 -14.95 4.43 13.75
CA TYR A 245 -16.00 4.52 14.75
C TYR A 245 -16.92 3.30 14.66
N VAL A 246 -17.41 2.83 15.80
CA VAL A 246 -18.24 1.62 15.91
C VAL A 246 -19.67 1.93 16.38
N SER A 247 -20.64 1.15 15.91
CA SER A 247 -22.03 1.20 16.36
C SER A 247 -22.72 -0.16 16.27
N ARG A 248 -23.85 -0.32 16.96
CA ARG A 248 -24.78 -1.45 16.76
C ARG A 248 -25.79 -1.21 15.64
N HIS A 249 -25.75 -0.04 15.00
CA HIS A 249 -26.63 0.33 13.91
C HIS A 249 -25.84 0.96 12.75
N PRO A 250 -26.26 0.75 11.48
CA PRO A 250 -25.51 1.22 10.30
C PRO A 250 -25.45 2.76 10.19
N MET A 251 -26.35 3.47 10.87
CA MET A 251 -26.45 4.94 10.86
C MET A 251 -26.13 5.58 12.22
N GLY A 252 -25.50 4.81 13.11
CA GLY A 252 -25.12 5.27 14.44
C GLY A 252 -26.26 5.23 15.49
N PRO A 253 -26.06 5.85 16.66
CA PRO A 253 -24.92 6.71 17.01
C PRO A 253 -23.60 5.92 17.04
N PHE A 254 -22.53 6.59 16.62
CA PHE A 254 -21.19 6.04 16.50
C PHE A 254 -20.31 6.43 17.69
N SER A 255 -19.45 5.51 18.14
CA SER A 255 -18.47 5.72 19.21
C SER A 255 -17.05 5.48 18.69
N TYR A 256 -16.09 6.29 19.13
CA TYR A 256 -14.69 6.11 18.74
C TYR A 256 -14.18 4.75 19.21
N GLN A 257 -13.56 3.97 18.32
CA GLN A 257 -12.92 2.72 18.73
C GLN A 257 -11.71 3.01 19.62
N ALA A 258 -11.48 2.18 20.64
CA ALA A 258 -10.40 2.37 21.60
C ALA A 258 -9.01 2.40 20.94
N HIS A 259 -8.74 1.57 19.93
CA HIS A 259 -7.49 1.62 19.17
C HIS A 259 -7.71 2.32 17.83
N ASN A 260 -7.15 3.51 17.69
CA ASN A 260 -7.07 4.25 16.44
C ASN A 260 -5.71 4.97 16.33
N PRO A 261 -5.27 5.30 15.11
CA PRO A 261 -5.81 4.82 13.83
C PRO A 261 -5.62 3.30 13.70
N PHE A 262 -6.62 2.59 13.16
CA PHE A 262 -6.51 1.14 13.03
C PHE A 262 -5.58 0.75 11.87
N SER A 263 -5.44 1.60 10.85
CA SER A 263 -4.51 1.47 9.72
C SER A 263 -3.53 2.63 9.67
N TYR A 264 -2.24 2.37 9.88
CA TYR A 264 -1.23 3.41 10.03
C TYR A 264 0.18 2.91 9.71
N LYS A 265 0.88 3.61 8.81
CA LYS A 265 2.25 3.28 8.38
C LYS A 265 3.10 4.55 8.21
N PRO A 266 3.53 5.20 9.31
CA PRO A 266 4.24 6.48 9.26
C PRO A 266 5.76 6.35 9.00
N GLY A 267 6.30 5.12 8.96
CA GLY A 267 7.73 4.86 8.80
C GLY A 267 8.01 3.72 7.82
N GLY A 268 9.28 3.47 7.51
CA GLY A 268 9.71 2.55 6.46
C GLY A 268 9.69 3.16 5.05
N PHE A 269 9.78 2.28 4.04
CA PHE A 269 9.89 2.63 2.61
C PHE A 269 8.56 3.08 2.01
N ALA A 270 7.49 2.32 2.24
CA ALA A 270 6.16 2.63 1.72
C ALA A 270 5.28 3.19 2.84
N ARG A 271 5.27 4.52 3.01
CA ARG A 271 4.54 5.23 4.06
C ARG A 271 3.14 5.62 3.63
N GLY A 272 2.28 5.86 4.60
CA GLY A 272 0.85 6.07 4.41
C GLY A 272 0.10 4.74 4.38
N ALA A 273 -1.07 4.72 5.00
CA ALA A 273 -2.00 3.61 4.98
C ALA A 273 -3.45 4.10 5.16
N GLY A 274 -3.79 5.23 4.53
CA GLY A 274 -5.10 5.89 4.63
C GLY A 274 -5.86 5.91 3.31
N HIS A 275 -7.13 6.32 3.37
CA HIS A 275 -8.12 6.28 2.30
C HIS A 275 -8.11 4.93 1.58
N GLY A 276 -8.76 3.96 2.21
CA GLY A 276 -8.78 2.58 1.78
C GLY A 276 -10.11 1.88 1.98
N ALA A 277 -10.10 0.57 1.77
CA ALA A 277 -11.24 -0.30 2.01
C ALA A 277 -10.79 -1.61 2.65
N THR A 278 -11.52 -2.03 3.68
CA THR A 278 -11.31 -3.34 4.32
C THR A 278 -12.25 -4.39 3.73
N TYR A 279 -11.69 -5.52 3.31
CA TYR A 279 -12.39 -6.60 2.63
C TYR A 279 -11.96 -7.97 3.14
N ALA A 280 -12.86 -8.95 3.03
CA ALA A 280 -12.54 -10.35 3.26
C ALA A 280 -12.06 -10.99 1.95
N ASP A 281 -10.99 -11.76 2.01
CA ASP A 281 -10.49 -12.54 0.89
C ASP A 281 -11.35 -13.80 0.64
N LYS A 282 -11.03 -14.56 -0.41
CA LYS A 282 -11.76 -15.80 -0.78
C LYS A 282 -11.73 -16.91 0.29
N TYR A 283 -10.89 -16.77 1.30
CA TYR A 283 -10.76 -17.69 2.42
C TYR A 283 -11.28 -17.10 3.74
N GLY A 284 -11.83 -15.88 3.72
CA GLY A 284 -12.34 -15.18 4.90
C GLY A 284 -11.27 -14.49 5.74
N ASN A 285 -10.03 -14.35 5.25
CA ASN A 285 -9.04 -13.51 5.95
C ASN A 285 -9.29 -12.04 5.61
N TRP A 286 -9.09 -11.16 6.58
CA TRP A 286 -9.30 -9.73 6.40
C TRP A 286 -8.04 -9.04 5.86
N TRP A 287 -8.27 -8.12 4.93
CA TRP A 287 -7.26 -7.31 4.28
C TRP A 287 -7.73 -5.86 4.22
N HIS A 288 -6.79 -4.94 4.30
CA HIS A 288 -7.02 -3.53 4.07
C HIS A 288 -6.20 -3.10 2.85
N VAL A 289 -6.84 -2.53 1.83
CA VAL A 289 -6.16 -1.87 0.73
C VAL A 289 -6.17 -0.37 1.00
N SER A 290 -5.08 0.34 0.74
CA SER A 290 -4.98 1.77 1.05
C SER A 290 -4.01 2.51 0.14
N THR A 291 -4.02 3.84 0.27
CA THR A 291 -3.06 4.74 -0.36
C THR A 291 -1.70 4.70 0.33
N ILE A 292 -0.63 4.66 -0.47
CA ILE A 292 0.77 4.92 -0.10
C ILE A 292 1.16 6.28 -0.67
N VAL A 293 1.84 7.10 0.13
CA VAL A 293 2.23 8.47 -0.21
C VAL A 293 3.65 8.51 -0.76
N ILE A 294 3.83 9.17 -1.91
CA ILE A 294 5.16 9.52 -2.47
C ILE A 294 5.34 11.03 -2.44
N GLY A 295 4.46 11.80 -3.07
CA GLY A 295 4.41 13.25 -2.90
C GLY A 295 5.66 14.02 -3.41
N VAL A 296 6.34 13.56 -4.46
CA VAL A 296 7.62 14.16 -4.92
C VAL A 296 7.38 15.18 -6.04
N LYS A 297 6.75 14.76 -7.15
CA LYS A 297 6.48 15.65 -8.29
C LYS A 297 5.19 16.45 -8.09
N ASN A 298 4.27 15.90 -7.31
CA ASN A 298 3.04 16.55 -6.90
C ASN A 298 2.63 15.97 -5.56
N ASN A 299 1.94 16.75 -4.73
CA ASN A 299 1.50 16.35 -3.40
C ASN A 299 0.52 15.16 -3.42
N PHE A 300 -0.14 14.88 -4.55
CA PHE A 300 -1.02 13.72 -4.76
C PHE A 300 -0.35 12.55 -5.53
N GLU A 301 0.98 12.55 -5.68
CA GLU A 301 1.72 11.39 -6.22
C GLU A 301 1.67 10.22 -5.23
N ARG A 302 0.97 9.15 -5.61
CA ARG A 302 0.54 8.07 -4.69
C ARG A 302 0.59 6.69 -5.34
N ARG A 303 0.61 5.63 -4.53
CA ARG A 303 0.59 4.19 -4.92
C ARG A 303 -0.40 3.41 -4.06
N ILE A 304 -0.54 2.11 -4.30
CA ILE A 304 -1.43 1.22 -3.56
C ILE A 304 -0.65 0.24 -2.70
N GLY A 305 -1.08 0.09 -1.46
CA GLY A 305 -0.65 -0.95 -0.53
C GLY A 305 -1.79 -1.90 -0.18
N ILE A 306 -1.47 -3.16 0.08
CA ILE A 306 -2.37 -4.15 0.70
C ILE A 306 -1.75 -4.68 1.99
N TRP A 307 -2.56 -4.71 3.04
CA TRP A 307 -2.12 -4.97 4.41
C TRP A 307 -3.01 -6.04 5.04
N PRO A 308 -2.45 -7.01 5.78
CA PRO A 308 -3.26 -7.92 6.59
C PRO A 308 -4.05 -7.13 7.64
N ALA A 309 -5.33 -7.44 7.80
CA ALA A 309 -6.20 -6.81 8.78
C ALA A 309 -6.96 -7.86 9.59
N GLY A 310 -7.75 -7.42 10.57
CA GLY A 310 -8.56 -8.32 11.36
C GLY A 310 -9.37 -7.64 12.46
N PHE A 311 -10.05 -8.48 13.23
CA PHE A 311 -10.76 -8.12 14.46
C PHE A 311 -10.21 -9.01 15.57
N ASP A 312 -9.92 -8.42 16.73
CA ASP A 312 -9.47 -9.19 17.88
C ASP A 312 -10.65 -9.75 18.69
N GLN A 313 -10.37 -10.42 19.82
CA GLN A 313 -11.39 -11.06 20.66
C GLN A 313 -12.33 -10.07 21.35
N ASP A 314 -11.96 -8.79 21.43
CA ASP A 314 -12.78 -7.70 21.99
C ASP A 314 -13.44 -6.88 20.87
N ASP A 315 -13.56 -7.45 19.67
CA ASP A 315 -14.13 -6.81 18.49
C ASP A 315 -13.37 -5.54 18.04
N ILE A 316 -12.10 -5.36 18.43
CA ILE A 316 -11.26 -4.25 17.98
C ILE A 316 -10.73 -4.54 16.58
N MET A 317 -11.07 -3.68 15.63
CA MET A 317 -10.53 -3.70 14.28
C MET A 317 -9.07 -3.24 14.28
N TYR A 318 -8.21 -3.94 13.55
CA TYR A 318 -6.79 -3.61 13.42
C TYR A 318 -6.24 -3.91 12.02
N CYS A 319 -5.16 -3.23 11.66
CA CYS A 319 -4.38 -3.47 10.45
C CYS A 319 -2.91 -3.69 10.84
N ASN A 320 -2.31 -4.76 10.33
CA ASN A 320 -0.90 -5.07 10.57
C ASN A 320 -0.03 -4.48 9.46
N THR A 321 0.62 -3.36 9.77
CA THR A 321 1.55 -2.67 8.87
C THR A 321 3.03 -2.96 9.20
N ALA A 322 3.29 -3.81 10.21
CA ALA A 322 4.64 -4.12 10.65
C ALA A 322 5.39 -4.89 9.58
N TYR A 323 6.56 -4.39 9.18
CA TYR A 323 7.31 -4.90 8.03
C TYR A 323 6.48 -4.95 6.74
N GLY A 324 5.35 -4.24 6.63
CA GLY A 324 4.41 -4.39 5.52
C GLY A 324 4.95 -3.94 4.15
N ASP A 325 6.13 -3.33 4.13
CA ASP A 325 6.95 -3.00 2.96
C ASP A 325 8.12 -3.99 2.78
N TYR A 326 8.11 -5.13 3.45
CA TYR A 326 9.00 -6.27 3.25
C TYR A 326 8.18 -7.46 2.73
N PRO A 327 8.82 -8.54 2.22
CA PRO A 327 8.12 -9.68 1.68
C PRO A 327 7.16 -10.35 2.68
N HIS A 328 5.90 -10.47 2.26
CA HIS A 328 4.82 -11.14 2.98
C HIS A 328 4.23 -12.25 2.14
N PHE A 329 3.72 -13.32 2.77
CA PHE A 329 2.93 -14.32 2.07
C PHE A 329 1.55 -13.77 1.74
N LEU A 330 1.05 -14.10 0.55
CA LEU A 330 -0.36 -13.93 0.23
C LEU A 330 -1.19 -15.09 0.81
N PRO A 331 -2.50 -14.90 1.00
CA PRO A 331 -3.39 -15.95 1.46
C PRO A 331 -3.38 -17.16 0.51
N ALA A 332 -3.09 -18.33 1.06
CA ALA A 332 -3.29 -19.61 0.38
C ALA A 332 -4.46 -20.43 0.96
N LYS A 333 -4.92 -20.05 2.16
CA LYS A 333 -5.97 -20.72 2.94
C LYS A 333 -6.46 -19.77 4.03
N GLN A 334 -7.50 -20.16 4.77
CA GLN A 334 -7.89 -19.48 6.00
C GLN A 334 -6.75 -19.55 7.01
N GLN A 335 -6.46 -18.43 7.66
CA GLN A 335 -5.37 -18.29 8.63
C GLN A 335 -5.93 -17.91 9.98
N ALA A 336 -5.23 -18.34 11.04
CA ALA A 336 -5.52 -17.87 12.38
C ALA A 336 -5.12 -16.39 12.50
N ALA A 337 -5.90 -15.59 13.22
CA ALA A 337 -5.65 -14.15 13.40
C ALA A 337 -4.23 -13.82 13.94
N ALA A 338 -3.63 -14.74 14.71
CA ALA A 338 -2.29 -14.58 15.29
C ALA A 338 -1.13 -15.03 14.37
N GLN A 339 -1.42 -15.64 13.21
CA GLN A 339 -0.37 -16.13 12.32
C GLN A 339 0.25 -14.97 11.53
N SER A 340 1.55 -14.73 11.71
CA SER A 340 2.27 -13.72 10.93
C SER A 340 2.39 -14.15 9.47
N LEU A 341 2.11 -13.20 8.57
CA LEU A 341 2.34 -13.33 7.13
C LEU A 341 3.73 -12.87 6.72
N PHE A 342 4.51 -12.29 7.63
CA PHE A 342 5.86 -11.84 7.33
C PHE A 342 6.78 -13.05 7.07
N THR A 343 7.51 -13.02 5.95
CA THR A 343 8.41 -14.11 5.55
C THR A 343 9.65 -14.24 6.44
N GLY A 344 9.98 -13.19 7.19
CA GLY A 344 11.27 -13.08 7.87
C GLY A 344 12.43 -12.72 6.95
N TRP A 345 12.19 -12.45 5.65
CA TRP A 345 13.25 -12.05 4.71
C TRP A 345 13.57 -10.58 4.91
N MET A 346 14.82 -10.30 5.26
CA MET A 346 15.27 -8.97 5.66
C MET A 346 15.92 -8.26 4.48
N LEU A 347 15.84 -6.93 4.46
CA LEU A 347 16.56 -6.11 3.51
C LEU A 347 18.07 -6.24 3.73
N LEU A 348 18.82 -6.54 2.67
CA LEU A 348 20.24 -6.85 2.72
C LEU A 348 21.15 -5.66 2.38
N ASN A 349 20.57 -4.60 1.80
CA ASN A 349 21.36 -3.53 1.17
C ASN A 349 21.03 -2.12 1.61
N TYR A 350 20.36 -1.94 2.75
CA TYR A 350 20.12 -0.61 3.33
C TYR A 350 21.44 0.16 3.50
N ASN A 351 21.50 1.33 2.85
CA ASN A 351 22.61 2.27 2.86
C ASN A 351 23.99 1.64 2.58
N LYS A 352 24.03 0.55 1.82
CA LYS A 352 25.28 -0.11 1.43
C LYS A 352 25.91 0.56 0.19
N PRO A 353 27.18 0.29 -0.13
CA PRO A 353 27.84 0.88 -1.29
C PRO A 353 27.13 0.56 -2.61
N VAL A 354 26.98 1.59 -3.45
CA VAL A 354 26.40 1.50 -4.79
C VAL A 354 27.37 2.04 -5.83
N VAL A 355 27.45 1.37 -6.97
CA VAL A 355 28.15 1.85 -8.17
C VAL A 355 27.19 1.81 -9.34
N VAL A 356 27.25 2.81 -10.23
CA VAL A 356 26.33 2.99 -11.34
C VAL A 356 27.08 3.23 -12.64
N SER A 357 26.40 3.02 -13.76
CA SER A 357 26.89 3.38 -15.09
C SER A 357 27.07 4.89 -15.26
N SER A 358 26.13 5.68 -14.72
CA SER A 358 26.08 7.13 -14.84
C SER A 358 25.19 7.72 -13.74
N ALA A 359 25.26 9.03 -13.51
CA ALA A 359 24.37 9.74 -12.60
C ALA A 359 23.94 11.08 -13.20
N TYR A 360 22.64 11.34 -13.18
CA TYR A 360 22.06 12.64 -13.50
C TYR A 360 22.14 13.53 -12.25
N GLY A 361 22.68 14.75 -12.41
CA GLY A 361 23.06 15.62 -11.29
C GLY A 361 21.97 15.76 -10.22
N GLY A 362 22.37 15.62 -8.94
CA GLY A 362 21.46 15.68 -7.79
C GLY A 362 20.79 14.34 -7.42
N TYR A 363 20.76 13.35 -8.31
CA TYR A 363 20.14 12.04 -8.08
C TYR A 363 21.21 10.97 -7.81
N LEU A 364 21.72 10.95 -6.57
CA LEU A 364 22.90 10.18 -6.18
C LEU A 364 22.62 8.67 -6.15
N PRO A 365 23.64 7.80 -6.41
CA PRO A 365 23.46 6.34 -6.43
C PRO A 365 22.85 5.75 -5.17
N ASN A 366 23.21 6.28 -3.99
CA ASN A 366 22.76 5.77 -2.71
C ASN A 366 21.27 6.03 -2.42
N TYR A 367 20.62 6.94 -3.14
CA TYR A 367 19.16 7.14 -3.04
C TYR A 367 18.35 5.94 -3.55
N ALA A 368 18.96 4.99 -4.25
CA ALA A 368 18.27 3.74 -4.62
C ALA A 368 18.23 2.70 -3.49
N VAL A 369 18.90 2.94 -2.35
CA VAL A 369 19.06 1.97 -1.25
C VAL A 369 18.96 2.62 0.13
N ASP A 370 18.41 3.83 0.25
CA ASP A 370 18.27 4.57 1.50
C ASP A 370 16.93 4.34 2.21
N GLU A 371 16.09 3.44 1.68
CA GLU A 371 14.74 3.11 2.17
C GLU A 371 13.80 4.32 2.27
N ASP A 372 13.93 5.29 1.36
CA ASP A 372 12.95 6.35 1.14
C ASP A 372 12.45 6.35 -0.31
N ILE A 373 11.17 5.99 -0.53
CA ILE A 373 10.59 5.96 -1.88
C ILE A 373 10.56 7.35 -2.55
N LYS A 374 10.71 8.43 -1.78
CA LYS A 374 10.68 9.82 -2.26
C LYS A 374 12.02 10.25 -2.86
N THR A 375 13.11 9.59 -2.52
CA THR A 375 14.43 9.81 -3.13
C THR A 375 14.66 8.76 -4.22
N TYR A 376 15.50 9.08 -5.20
CA TYR A 376 15.88 8.11 -6.23
C TYR A 376 17.21 8.44 -6.89
N TRP A 377 17.92 7.40 -7.33
CA TRP A 377 19.01 7.55 -8.29
C TRP A 377 18.44 7.64 -9.71
N SER A 378 19.07 8.43 -10.58
CA SER A 378 18.80 8.42 -12.02
C SER A 378 20.09 8.33 -12.81
N ALA A 379 20.12 7.45 -13.80
CA ALA A 379 21.09 7.50 -14.88
C ALA A 379 20.91 8.79 -15.71
N VAL A 380 21.91 9.13 -16.53
CA VAL A 380 21.80 10.28 -17.47
C VAL A 380 20.82 10.01 -18.62
N SER A 381 20.54 8.73 -18.90
CA SER A 381 19.65 8.29 -19.98
C SER A 381 18.74 7.12 -19.58
N GLY A 382 17.76 6.81 -20.42
CA GLY A 382 16.97 5.57 -20.36
C GLY A 382 17.48 4.48 -21.31
N ASN A 383 18.69 4.65 -21.86
CA ASN A 383 19.22 3.79 -22.92
C ASN A 383 19.62 2.40 -22.38
N LYS A 384 19.59 1.42 -23.28
CA LYS A 384 20.12 0.09 -23.02
C LYS A 384 21.58 0.18 -22.58
N GLY A 385 21.93 -0.52 -21.50
CA GLY A 385 23.29 -0.58 -20.96
C GLY A 385 23.53 0.31 -19.75
N GLU A 386 22.59 1.18 -19.36
CA GLU A 386 22.62 1.80 -18.03
C GLU A 386 22.44 0.71 -16.96
N TRP A 387 23.11 0.83 -15.82
CA TRP A 387 23.06 -0.17 -14.75
C TRP A 387 23.34 0.42 -13.37
N ILE A 388 22.83 -0.26 -12.35
CA ILE A 388 23.11 -0.02 -10.94
C ILE A 388 23.56 -1.32 -10.27
N ARG A 389 24.59 -1.23 -9.43
CA ARG A 389 25.16 -2.35 -8.68
C ARG A 389 25.23 -2.00 -7.20
N SER A 390 24.68 -2.85 -6.35
CA SER A 390 24.81 -2.77 -4.89
C SER A 390 25.75 -3.87 -4.38
N ASP A 391 26.65 -3.51 -3.46
CA ASP A 391 27.43 -4.45 -2.65
C ASP A 391 26.67 -4.72 -1.34
N LEU A 392 26.27 -5.96 -1.08
CA LEU A 392 25.57 -6.35 0.15
C LEU A 392 26.48 -6.29 1.40
N GLY A 393 27.78 -6.05 1.23
CA GLY A 393 28.80 -6.02 2.28
C GLY A 393 29.37 -7.40 2.61
N ALA A 394 28.54 -8.45 2.50
CA ALA A 394 28.95 -9.84 2.67
C ALA A 394 28.13 -10.79 1.79
N ALA A 395 28.67 -11.99 1.56
CA ALA A 395 27.93 -13.06 0.88
C ALA A 395 26.70 -13.46 1.70
N SER A 396 25.52 -13.27 1.11
CA SER A 396 24.22 -13.43 1.74
C SER A 396 23.33 -14.35 0.91
N ASP A 397 22.33 -14.96 1.54
CA ASP A 397 21.33 -15.77 0.84
C ASP A 397 20.20 -14.84 0.39
N ILE A 398 20.04 -14.67 -0.93
CA ILE A 398 19.03 -13.80 -1.55
C ILE A 398 17.79 -14.65 -1.84
N TYR A 399 16.62 -14.17 -1.43
CA TYR A 399 15.33 -14.86 -1.59
C TYR A 399 14.40 -14.11 -2.55
N ALA A 400 14.48 -12.78 -2.57
CA ALA A 400 13.66 -11.95 -3.44
C ALA A 400 14.32 -10.60 -3.73
N ILE A 401 13.87 -9.94 -4.79
CA ILE A 401 14.32 -8.61 -5.19
C ILE A 401 13.11 -7.78 -5.60
N GLN A 402 13.02 -6.54 -5.13
CA GLN A 402 12.06 -5.55 -5.61
C GLN A 402 12.78 -4.43 -6.36
N VAL A 403 12.28 -4.08 -7.53
CA VAL A 403 12.75 -2.95 -8.33
C VAL A 403 11.65 -1.90 -8.36
N ASN A 404 11.88 -0.78 -7.68
CA ASN A 404 10.99 0.38 -7.66
C ASN A 404 11.58 1.45 -8.57
N TYR A 405 10.87 1.75 -9.66
CA TYR A 405 11.27 2.77 -10.62
C TYR A 405 10.78 4.16 -10.18
N ALA A 406 11.50 5.20 -10.59
CA ALA A 406 11.08 6.58 -10.48
C ALA A 406 10.81 7.16 -11.87
N ASP A 407 9.71 7.92 -12.04
CA ASP A 407 9.31 8.46 -13.34
C ASP A 407 10.11 9.73 -13.71
N MET A 408 11.45 9.62 -13.81
CA MET A 408 12.31 10.76 -14.16
C MET A 408 12.19 11.10 -15.66
N ASP A 409 11.86 12.35 -15.97
CA ASP A 409 11.60 12.85 -17.33
C ASP A 409 10.60 11.99 -18.13
N ALA A 410 9.62 11.38 -17.46
CA ALA A 410 8.54 10.71 -18.18
C ALA A 410 7.81 11.70 -19.10
N THR A 411 7.40 11.23 -20.27
CA THR A 411 6.81 12.08 -21.32
C THR A 411 5.31 11.85 -21.52
N VAL A 412 4.75 10.82 -20.89
CA VAL A 412 3.36 10.38 -21.06
C VAL A 412 2.46 10.83 -19.90
N MET A 413 1.16 10.92 -20.16
CA MET A 413 0.12 11.25 -19.18
C MET A 413 -1.07 10.30 -19.33
N GLY A 414 -1.83 10.10 -18.26
CA GLY A 414 -2.94 9.16 -18.23
C GLY A 414 -2.52 7.70 -18.40
N LYS A 415 -3.49 6.83 -18.67
CA LYS A 415 -3.24 5.41 -18.96
C LYS A 415 -2.84 5.23 -20.42
N VAL A 416 -1.64 4.68 -20.65
CA VAL A 416 -1.13 4.34 -21.99
C VAL A 416 -0.94 2.83 -22.08
N PRO A 417 -1.63 2.12 -22.99
CA PRO A 417 -1.46 0.68 -23.15
C PRO A 417 -0.13 0.34 -23.82
N GLY A 418 0.37 -0.88 -23.56
CA GLY A 418 1.55 -1.41 -24.24
C GLY A 418 2.89 -0.85 -23.76
N LEU A 419 2.93 -0.13 -22.63
CA LEU A 419 4.17 0.19 -21.93
C LEU A 419 4.78 -1.08 -21.33
N TYR A 420 6.11 -1.14 -21.28
CA TYR A 420 6.82 -2.27 -20.69
C TYR A 420 8.23 -1.90 -20.23
N HIS A 421 8.76 -2.66 -19.28
CA HIS A 421 10.15 -2.58 -18.86
C HIS A 421 10.92 -3.82 -19.33
N GLN A 422 12.19 -3.67 -19.71
CA GLN A 422 13.08 -4.82 -19.95
C GLN A 422 14.40 -4.61 -19.23
N TYR A 423 14.86 -5.63 -18.54
CA TYR A 423 16.08 -5.56 -17.75
C TYR A 423 16.62 -6.97 -17.46
N ARG A 424 17.81 -7.02 -16.88
CA ARG A 424 18.39 -8.22 -16.28
C ARG A 424 18.85 -7.93 -14.87
N ILE A 425 18.72 -8.90 -13.98
CA ILE A 425 19.37 -8.88 -12.67
C ILE A 425 20.45 -9.93 -12.66
N LEU A 426 21.65 -9.54 -12.24
CA LEU A 426 22.82 -10.39 -12.16
C LEU A 426 23.33 -10.42 -10.72
N VAL A 427 23.94 -11.54 -10.36
CA VAL A 427 24.56 -11.75 -9.05
C VAL A 427 26.03 -12.15 -9.22
N SER A 428 26.87 -11.73 -8.29
CA SER A 428 28.30 -12.06 -8.25
C SER A 428 28.82 -12.21 -6.83
N ASP A 429 29.84 -13.04 -6.65
CA ASP A 429 30.58 -13.18 -5.39
C ASP A 429 31.76 -12.19 -5.30
N ASP A 430 32.34 -11.81 -6.45
CA ASP A 430 33.59 -11.04 -6.56
C ASP A 430 33.41 -9.68 -7.28
N GLY A 431 32.22 -9.40 -7.80
CA GLY A 431 31.90 -8.17 -8.53
C GLY A 431 32.45 -8.13 -9.96
N GLN A 432 33.10 -9.22 -10.42
CA GLN A 432 33.75 -9.33 -11.73
C GLN A 432 33.05 -10.39 -12.60
N ARG A 433 32.79 -11.57 -12.03
CA ARG A 433 32.11 -12.69 -12.72
C ARG A 433 30.63 -12.69 -12.37
N TRP A 434 29.79 -12.51 -13.38
CA TRP A 434 28.37 -12.31 -13.20
C TRP A 434 27.57 -13.51 -13.69
N LYS A 435 26.59 -13.93 -12.89
CA LYS A 435 25.56 -14.92 -13.26
C LYS A 435 24.24 -14.19 -13.41
N VAL A 436 23.50 -14.48 -14.49
CA VAL A 436 22.15 -13.95 -14.66
C VAL A 436 21.24 -14.64 -13.64
N LEU A 437 20.62 -13.84 -12.77
CA LEU A 437 19.67 -14.29 -11.76
C LEU A 437 18.23 -14.19 -12.27
N VAL A 438 17.90 -13.07 -12.94
CA VAL A 438 16.59 -12.83 -13.56
C VAL A 438 16.82 -12.26 -14.96
N ASP A 439 16.18 -12.84 -15.97
CA ASP A 439 16.20 -12.30 -17.34
C ASP A 439 14.80 -11.86 -17.77
N LYS A 440 14.53 -10.55 -17.69
CA LYS A 440 13.33 -9.90 -18.24
C LYS A 440 13.62 -9.15 -19.55
N SER A 441 14.66 -9.54 -20.30
CA SER A 441 15.01 -8.92 -21.60
C SER A 441 13.93 -9.04 -22.67
N ARG A 442 12.97 -9.94 -22.48
CA ARG A 442 11.81 -10.14 -23.38
C ARG A 442 10.48 -9.74 -22.75
N ASN A 443 10.49 -9.16 -21.55
CA ASN A 443 9.27 -8.74 -20.88
C ASN A 443 8.50 -7.71 -21.73
N LYS A 444 7.17 -7.78 -21.69
CA LYS A 444 6.24 -6.92 -22.43
C LYS A 444 5.15 -6.33 -21.51
N THR A 445 5.36 -6.41 -20.21
CA THR A 445 4.46 -5.90 -19.19
C THR A 445 5.07 -4.68 -18.51
N ASP A 446 4.25 -3.70 -18.17
CA ASP A 446 4.66 -2.58 -17.34
C ASP A 446 4.75 -3.01 -15.87
N VAL A 447 5.89 -2.80 -15.23
CA VAL A 447 6.23 -3.33 -13.90
C VAL A 447 6.97 -2.29 -13.05
N PRO A 448 6.33 -1.15 -12.73
CA PRO A 448 6.99 -0.03 -12.03
C PRO A 448 7.44 -0.34 -10.59
N HIS A 449 6.92 -1.41 -9.97
CA HIS A 449 7.27 -1.87 -8.61
C HIS A 449 7.54 -3.37 -8.60
N ASP A 450 8.32 -3.87 -9.55
CA ASP A 450 8.51 -5.29 -9.84
C ASP A 450 9.11 -6.06 -8.65
N TYR A 451 8.27 -6.84 -7.96
CA TYR A 451 8.69 -7.75 -6.90
C TYR A 451 8.84 -9.17 -7.45
N ILE A 452 10.02 -9.75 -7.24
CA ILE A 452 10.42 -11.04 -7.81
C ILE A 452 10.84 -11.96 -6.68
N GLN A 453 10.05 -13.00 -6.41
CA GLN A 453 10.46 -14.12 -5.57
C GLN A 453 11.34 -15.07 -6.37
N LEU A 454 12.47 -15.51 -5.81
CA LEU A 454 13.31 -16.54 -6.42
C LEU A 454 12.76 -17.93 -6.12
N ASP A 455 12.85 -18.85 -7.09
CA ASP A 455 12.44 -20.25 -6.93
C ASP A 455 13.18 -20.94 -5.77
N LYS A 456 14.46 -20.58 -5.58
CA LYS A 456 15.33 -21.04 -4.49
C LYS A 456 16.25 -19.90 -4.06
N PRO A 457 16.69 -19.87 -2.79
CA PRO A 457 17.66 -18.89 -2.34
C PRO A 457 18.96 -18.98 -3.14
N VAL A 458 19.51 -17.85 -3.55
CA VAL A 458 20.79 -17.75 -4.27
C VAL A 458 21.79 -17.01 -3.41
N ARG A 459 22.96 -17.62 -3.21
CA ARG A 459 24.05 -16.99 -2.48
C ARG A 459 24.80 -16.01 -3.38
N GLY A 460 25.10 -14.82 -2.87
CA GLY A 460 25.91 -13.82 -3.56
C GLY A 460 26.21 -12.59 -2.71
N ARG A 461 27.13 -11.74 -3.18
CA ARG A 461 27.51 -10.48 -2.49
C ARG A 461 27.14 -9.23 -3.28
N TYR A 462 27.23 -9.28 -4.61
CA TYR A 462 26.92 -8.14 -5.46
C TYR A 462 25.67 -8.43 -6.28
N VAL A 463 24.75 -7.48 -6.32
CA VAL A 463 23.55 -7.53 -7.17
C VAL A 463 23.60 -6.37 -8.14
N LYS A 464 23.39 -6.63 -9.43
CA LYS A 464 23.42 -5.64 -10.50
C LYS A 464 22.14 -5.70 -11.32
N LEU A 465 21.47 -4.57 -11.48
CA LEU A 465 20.33 -4.38 -12.37
C LEU A 465 20.81 -3.67 -13.64
N GLU A 466 20.64 -4.31 -14.80
CA GLU A 466 20.98 -3.78 -16.13
C GLU A 466 19.72 -3.40 -16.90
N ASN A 467 19.61 -2.14 -17.29
CA ASN A 467 18.53 -1.63 -18.12
C ASN A 467 18.67 -2.10 -19.57
N ILE A 468 17.55 -2.53 -20.16
CA ILE A 468 17.45 -2.86 -21.59
C ILE A 468 16.45 -1.94 -22.28
N HIS A 469 15.31 -1.67 -21.63
CA HIS A 469 14.27 -0.78 -22.15
C HIS A 469 13.48 -0.15 -21.00
N MET A 470 13.34 1.17 -21.06
CA MET A 470 12.40 1.94 -20.25
C MET A 470 11.16 2.30 -21.09
N PRO A 471 9.95 2.26 -20.51
CA PRO A 471 8.73 2.63 -21.22
C PRO A 471 8.70 4.13 -21.59
N THR A 472 9.33 4.97 -20.79
CA THR A 472 9.46 6.41 -20.97
C THR A 472 10.59 6.93 -20.06
N GLY A 473 11.05 8.16 -20.28
CA GLY A 473 11.97 8.85 -19.39
C GLY A 473 13.35 8.19 -19.25
N LYS A 474 14.03 8.52 -18.15
CA LYS A 474 15.35 7.99 -17.80
C LYS A 474 15.24 6.68 -17.01
N PHE A 475 16.34 5.93 -16.96
CA PHE A 475 16.45 4.80 -16.05
C PHE A 475 16.73 5.32 -14.64
N ALA A 476 15.68 5.37 -13.81
CA ALA A 476 15.73 5.88 -12.46
C ALA A 476 15.08 4.91 -11.47
N ILE A 477 15.70 4.74 -10.31
CA ILE A 477 15.37 3.72 -9.31
C ILE A 477 15.25 4.40 -7.94
N SER A 478 14.04 4.36 -7.36
CA SER A 478 13.76 4.78 -5.98
C SER A 478 14.02 3.66 -4.97
N GLY A 479 14.14 2.41 -5.44
CA GLY A 479 14.46 1.30 -4.56
C GLY A 479 14.92 0.06 -5.32
N LEU A 480 16.21 -0.23 -5.27
CA LEU A 480 16.75 -1.57 -5.56
C LEU A 480 16.83 -2.33 -4.23
N ARG A 481 15.78 -3.09 -3.90
CA ARG A 481 15.64 -3.70 -2.57
C ARG A 481 15.91 -5.19 -2.67
N VAL A 482 16.96 -5.66 -2.03
CA VAL A 482 17.37 -7.09 -2.06
C VAL A 482 17.01 -7.72 -0.73
N PHE A 483 16.18 -8.76 -0.75
CA PHE A 483 15.68 -9.40 0.47
C PHE A 483 16.24 -10.81 0.65
N GLY A 484 16.56 -11.15 1.90
CA GLY A 484 16.98 -12.49 2.25
C GLY A 484 17.54 -12.61 3.66
N LYS A 485 18.66 -13.32 3.79
CA LYS A 485 19.35 -13.56 5.06
C LYS A 485 20.85 -13.29 4.93
N GLY A 486 21.31 -12.27 5.64
CA GLY A 486 22.72 -11.98 5.84
C GLY A 486 23.42 -12.95 6.79
N PRO A 487 24.76 -12.90 6.88
CA PRO A 487 25.52 -13.62 7.88
C PRO A 487 25.35 -12.99 9.28
N GLY A 488 25.87 -13.66 10.30
CA GLY A 488 25.89 -13.14 11.67
C GLY A 488 24.68 -13.54 12.51
N ALA A 489 24.55 -12.90 13.68
CA ALA A 489 23.45 -13.08 14.62
C ALA A 489 22.37 -12.02 14.40
N VAL A 490 21.15 -12.31 14.89
CA VAL A 490 20.14 -11.27 15.07
C VAL A 490 20.57 -10.32 16.19
N PRO A 491 20.14 -9.05 16.21
CA PRO A 491 20.54 -8.12 17.26
C PRO A 491 19.97 -8.51 18.63
N ASP A 492 20.64 -8.10 19.69
CA ASP A 492 20.19 -8.30 21.06
C ASP A 492 18.97 -7.41 21.40
N THR A 493 18.31 -7.70 22.52
CA THR A 493 17.16 -6.90 22.98
C THR A 493 17.58 -5.45 23.22
N VAL A 494 16.77 -4.50 22.74
CA VAL A 494 17.01 -3.05 22.95
C VAL A 494 17.13 -2.71 24.43
N GLN A 495 18.20 -1.98 24.76
CA GLN A 495 18.47 -1.47 26.10
C GLN A 495 18.06 0.00 26.22
N HIS A 496 17.73 0.41 27.44
CA HIS A 496 17.37 1.80 27.79
C HIS A 496 16.24 2.40 26.95
N PHE A 497 15.28 1.58 26.51
CA PHE A 497 14.09 2.09 25.84
C PHE A 497 13.24 2.89 26.83
N THR A 498 13.11 4.19 26.57
CA THR A 498 12.42 5.16 27.40
C THR A 498 11.38 5.88 26.55
N VAL A 499 10.18 6.06 27.12
CA VAL A 499 9.08 6.80 26.51
C VAL A 499 8.69 7.94 27.43
N LEU A 500 8.82 9.17 26.94
CA LEU A 500 8.56 10.39 27.69
C LEU A 500 7.31 11.08 27.13
N ARG A 501 6.19 10.94 27.84
CA ARG A 501 4.95 11.66 27.56
C ARG A 501 4.85 12.88 28.49
N GLY A 502 4.75 14.07 27.91
CA GLY A 502 4.72 15.32 28.66
C GLY A 502 3.30 15.83 28.93
N ASP A 503 3.12 16.59 30.02
CA ASP A 503 1.81 17.14 30.40
C ASP A 503 1.36 18.31 29.51
N SER A 504 2.29 19.03 28.88
CA SER A 504 1.98 20.19 28.03
C SER A 504 1.27 19.80 26.73
N GLU A 505 1.52 18.59 26.23
CA GLU A 505 0.91 18.06 25.02
C GLU A 505 0.83 16.53 25.12
N ARG A 506 -0.25 16.04 25.73
CA ARG A 506 -0.43 14.62 26.06
C ARG A 506 -0.67 13.72 24.84
N ARG A 507 -0.85 14.27 23.63
CA ARG A 507 -0.93 13.49 22.39
C ARG A 507 0.45 13.09 21.85
N ASN A 508 1.52 13.54 22.50
CA ASN A 508 2.91 13.36 22.05
C ASN A 508 3.75 12.57 23.06
N ALA A 509 4.71 11.79 22.54
CA ALA A 509 5.76 11.17 23.30
C ALA A 509 7.11 11.27 22.57
N TRP A 510 8.17 11.52 23.31
CA TRP A 510 9.55 11.37 22.83
C TRP A 510 10.09 10.01 23.27
N LEU A 511 10.45 9.19 22.29
CA LEU A 511 10.99 7.86 22.48
C LEU A 511 12.49 7.91 22.27
N LYS A 512 13.24 7.25 23.14
CA LYS A 512 14.70 7.17 23.04
C LYS A 512 15.22 5.80 23.50
N TRP A 513 16.28 5.32 22.86
CA TRP A 513 16.91 4.04 23.21
C TRP A 513 18.41 4.05 22.95
N GLN A 514 19.11 3.04 23.49
CA GLN A 514 20.52 2.84 23.20
C GLN A 514 20.71 2.31 21.78
N VAL A 515 21.63 2.94 21.02
CA VAL A 515 22.07 2.43 19.72
C VAL A 515 22.80 1.10 19.90
N GLN A 516 22.46 0.13 19.07
CA GLN A 516 23.17 -1.15 18.98
C GLN A 516 23.88 -1.23 17.63
N ASP A 517 25.19 -1.51 17.64
CA ASP A 517 26.01 -1.58 16.42
C ASP A 517 25.55 -2.68 15.44
N GLN A 518 24.93 -3.74 15.96
CA GLN A 518 24.45 -4.86 15.15
C GLN A 518 23.06 -4.62 14.54
N SER A 519 22.40 -3.50 14.83
CA SER A 519 21.05 -3.19 14.36
C SER A 519 21.07 -2.27 13.15
N THR A 520 20.39 -2.67 12.09
CA THR A 520 20.12 -1.81 10.92
C THR A 520 18.99 -0.83 11.21
N GLY A 521 18.00 -1.27 11.97
CA GLY A 521 16.83 -0.48 12.32
C GLY A 521 16.03 -1.08 13.47
N TYR A 522 14.90 -0.45 13.74
CA TYR A 522 13.99 -0.83 14.82
C TYR A 522 12.54 -0.76 14.34
N VAL A 523 11.69 -1.63 14.89
CA VAL A 523 10.24 -1.48 14.81
C VAL A 523 9.72 -1.17 16.20
N ILE A 524 9.05 -0.03 16.33
CA ILE A 524 8.35 0.41 17.54
C ILE A 524 6.90 0.01 17.39
N TYR A 525 6.38 -0.72 18.36
CA TYR A 525 4.98 -1.10 18.48
C TYR A 525 4.30 -0.24 19.53
N THR A 526 3.06 0.15 19.26
CA THR A 526 2.26 0.89 20.23
C THR A 526 0.77 0.57 20.14
N GLY A 527 0.06 0.82 21.23
CA GLY A 527 -1.36 0.62 21.32
C GLY A 527 -1.88 0.88 22.72
N THR A 528 -3.07 0.37 23.00
CA THR A 528 -3.91 0.83 24.12
C THR A 528 -4.00 -0.15 25.28
N ALA A 529 -3.41 -1.33 25.11
CA ALA A 529 -3.24 -2.36 26.13
C ALA A 529 -1.91 -3.10 25.87
N PRO A 530 -1.31 -3.77 26.87
CA PRO A 530 -0.01 -4.45 26.72
C PRO A 530 -0.03 -5.58 25.68
N ASP A 531 -1.20 -6.13 25.38
CA ASP A 531 -1.47 -7.19 24.41
C ASP A 531 -2.13 -6.69 23.10
N LYS A 532 -2.39 -5.37 22.97
CA LYS A 532 -3.04 -4.74 21.82
C LYS A 532 -2.13 -3.71 21.13
N LEU A 533 -0.92 -4.13 20.79
CA LEU A 533 0.11 -3.29 20.17
C LEU A 533 0.05 -3.37 18.63
N TYR A 534 -1.06 -2.93 18.04
CA TYR A 534 -1.32 -3.10 16.61
C TYR A 534 -0.64 -2.04 15.73
N THR A 535 -0.36 -0.85 16.26
CA THR A 535 0.36 0.18 15.50
C THR A 535 1.85 -0.14 15.46
N SER A 536 2.48 0.05 14.30
CA SER A 536 3.92 -0.15 14.13
C SER A 536 4.61 1.00 13.39
N ILE A 537 5.85 1.30 13.79
CA ILE A 537 6.67 2.37 13.20
C ILE A 537 8.07 1.80 12.96
N MET A 538 8.46 1.69 11.68
CA MET A 538 9.80 1.26 11.30
C MET A 538 10.73 2.47 11.14
N VAL A 539 11.89 2.42 11.79
CA VAL A 539 12.93 3.46 11.71
C VAL A 539 14.30 2.84 11.44
N TYR A 540 15.10 3.51 10.61
CA TYR A 540 16.46 3.09 10.25
C TYR A 540 17.50 4.09 10.73
N GLY A 541 18.62 3.61 11.28
CA GLY A 541 19.73 4.47 11.70
C GLY A 541 19.37 5.57 12.71
N LYS A 542 18.28 5.39 13.48
CA LYS A 542 17.82 6.31 14.51
C LYS A 542 17.93 5.70 15.90
N ASN A 543 18.00 6.56 16.92
CA ASN A 543 17.91 6.21 18.33
C ASN A 543 16.81 6.97 19.08
N GLU A 544 16.00 7.72 18.35
CA GLU A 544 14.87 8.46 18.88
C GLU A 544 13.74 8.56 17.85
N TYR A 545 12.53 8.81 18.36
CA TYR A 545 11.35 9.05 17.56
C TYR A 545 10.36 9.94 18.33
N TYR A 546 9.73 10.89 17.65
CA TYR A 546 8.68 11.74 18.22
C TYR A 546 7.31 11.23 17.78
N PHE A 547 6.67 10.43 18.62
CA PHE A 547 5.34 9.91 18.35
C PHE A 547 4.29 10.95 18.71
N LYS A 548 3.41 11.28 17.77
CA LYS A 548 2.42 12.37 17.91
C LYS A 548 0.98 11.91 17.63
N ALA A 549 0.77 10.60 17.61
CA ALA A 549 -0.48 9.97 17.21
C ALA A 549 -1.28 9.38 18.40
N MET A 550 -0.96 9.78 19.63
CA MET A 550 -1.69 9.29 20.81
C MET A 550 -3.03 10.02 20.99
N GLU A 551 -3.98 9.33 21.60
CA GLU A 551 -5.10 9.94 22.31
C GLU A 551 -4.63 10.78 23.49
N ARG A 552 -5.30 11.91 23.75
CA ARG A 552 -4.92 12.86 24.83
C ARG A 552 -5.06 12.25 26.23
N ASP A 553 -6.15 11.53 26.47
CA ASP A 553 -6.62 11.18 27.82
C ASP A 553 -6.61 9.65 28.08
N GLN A 554 -5.90 8.88 27.24
CA GLN A 554 -5.79 7.41 27.37
C GLN A 554 -4.34 6.99 27.62
N PRO A 555 -4.08 5.97 28.45
CA PRO A 555 -2.75 5.39 28.57
C PRO A 555 -2.34 4.67 27.28
N TYR A 556 -1.05 4.71 26.98
CA TYR A 556 -0.46 4.00 25.86
C TYR A 556 0.61 3.02 26.33
N TYR A 557 0.81 2.00 25.52
CA TYR A 557 1.80 0.95 25.73
C TYR A 557 2.74 0.94 24.54
N PHE A 558 4.03 0.76 24.81
CA PHE A 558 5.08 0.78 23.81
C PHE A 558 6.00 -0.42 23.98
N GLN A 559 6.47 -0.94 22.85
CA GLN A 559 7.47 -1.98 22.80
C GLN A 559 8.36 -1.73 21.59
N ILE A 560 9.63 -2.12 21.64
CA ILE A 560 10.56 -1.96 20.52
C ILE A 560 11.31 -3.27 20.26
N GLU A 561 11.51 -3.61 18.99
CA GLU A 561 12.44 -4.65 18.59
C GLU A 561 13.49 -4.12 17.60
N PRO A 562 14.74 -4.58 17.71
CA PRO A 562 15.76 -4.31 16.73
C PRO A 562 15.70 -5.33 15.60
N PHE A 563 16.20 -4.95 14.42
CA PHE A 563 16.40 -5.90 13.34
C PHE A 563 17.66 -5.58 12.54
N ASN A 564 18.16 -6.58 11.82
CA ASN A 564 19.25 -6.44 10.86
C ASN A 564 19.06 -7.38 9.67
N GLU A 565 20.07 -7.49 8.80
CA GLU A 565 20.06 -8.34 7.62
C GLU A 565 19.89 -9.84 7.93
N ARG A 566 20.18 -10.29 9.16
CA ARG A 566 19.97 -11.67 9.61
C ARG A 566 18.53 -11.92 10.06
N GLY A 567 17.90 -10.97 10.74
CA GLY A 567 16.56 -11.15 11.27
C GLY A 567 16.17 -10.13 12.33
N ILE A 568 15.11 -10.47 13.05
CA ILE A 568 14.53 -9.66 14.13
C ILE A 568 15.09 -10.16 15.46
N GLY A 569 15.56 -9.24 16.29
CA GLY A 569 15.95 -9.48 17.67
C GLY A 569 14.74 -9.64 18.59
N ARG A 570 14.97 -9.90 19.87
CA ARG A 570 13.87 -10.01 20.83
C ARG A 570 13.30 -8.62 21.16
N ARG A 571 11.97 -8.54 21.27
CA ARG A 571 11.24 -7.36 21.77
C ARG A 571 11.65 -6.98 23.19
N SER A 572 11.68 -5.68 23.47
CA SER A 572 11.84 -5.12 24.82
C SER A 572 10.69 -5.53 25.75
N ALA A 573 10.82 -5.23 27.04
CA ALA A 573 9.67 -5.16 27.92
C ALA A 573 8.68 -4.09 27.42
N VAL A 574 7.39 -4.28 27.73
CA VAL A 574 6.35 -3.28 27.44
C VAL A 574 6.48 -2.13 28.43
N VAL A 575 6.48 -0.90 27.91
CA VAL A 575 6.50 0.34 28.69
C VAL A 575 5.12 0.98 28.61
N LYS A 576 4.49 1.19 29.78
CA LYS A 576 3.24 1.94 29.89
C LYS A 576 3.56 3.43 30.11
N VAL A 577 2.80 4.31 29.47
CA VAL A 577 2.75 5.75 29.77
C VAL A 577 1.31 6.19 29.97
N ASP A 578 1.07 7.03 30.98
CA ASP A 578 -0.28 7.49 31.38
C ASP A 578 -0.69 8.81 30.76
#